data_AF-A0ABC8SUQ3-F1
#
_entry.id   AF-A0ABC8SUQ3-F1
#
_cell.length_a   1.000
_cell.length_b   1.000
_cell.length_c   1.000
_cell.angle_alpha   90.00
_cell.angle_beta   90.00
_cell.angle_gamma   90.00
#
_symmetry.space_group_name_H-M   'P 1'
#
loop_
_entity.id
_entity.type
_entity.pdbx_description
1 polymer ?
#
loop_
_entity_poly.entity_id
_entity_poly.type
_entity_poly.pdbx_seq_one_letter_code
_entity_poly.pdbx_strand_id
1 'polypeptide(L)'
;MDSLETSLDDQINGEDSTVNVYELSDDLRALEIRNESLLAEVEALRESNQILHSKLTEKEESLIVLQQQKDEALKHNIDISKDIELVSSQRDSLRDELHELEVSSREREGELLREKEGIRSELEVSTERINELLEEKNENIRVFSENFEVVKSVRECLVGVIEKLDEEKVGKDSKENEELRDELELNDEFGAFLVELKGISKLVSAVELKLSEYQETWKKEKRELDNSVVSLTEENRDINSLLRIALVEKEAVEKSLNKLKGNNEQKKVAILQIAERGLQRVGFGFMMGAGANEPSSDNSVDDMGGKPDGSECEEEVVSLASTVERIMKNLRLEITQLRRSLEETRYYQLH
;
A
#
# COMPACT_ATOMS: atom_id res chain seq x y z
N MET A 1 -91.46 -70.26 76.02
CA MET A 1 -92.55 -70.79 76.86
C MET A 1 -93.74 -70.94 75.92
N ASP A 2 -94.16 -72.12 75.46
CA ASP A 2 -94.33 -73.41 76.14
C ASP A 2 -94.67 -73.26 77.61
N SER A 3 -95.96 -73.32 77.89
CA SER A 3 -96.50 -73.73 79.17
C SER A 3 -97.78 -74.52 78.90
N LEU A 4 -97.59 -75.85 78.90
CA LEU A 4 -98.59 -76.85 79.20
C LEU A 4 -99.02 -76.66 80.66
N GLU A 5 -100.32 -76.51 80.88
CA GLU A 5 -100.94 -76.70 82.19
C GLU A 5 -101.57 -78.10 82.24
N THR A 6 -101.04 -78.95 83.11
CA THR A 6 -101.80 -79.99 83.80
C THR A 6 -101.27 -80.08 85.23
N SER A 7 -102.14 -79.86 86.21
CA SER A 7 -101.93 -80.38 87.58
C SER A 7 -103.24 -80.96 88.10
N LEU A 8 -103.22 -82.27 88.31
CA LEU A 8 -104.04 -82.99 89.28
C LEU A 8 -103.52 -82.65 90.68
N ASP A 9 -104.42 -82.41 91.62
CA ASP A 9 -104.14 -82.62 93.04
C ASP A 9 -105.21 -83.55 93.59
N ASP A 10 -104.73 -84.60 94.26
CA ASP A 10 -105.49 -85.56 95.04
C ASP A 10 -104.97 -85.48 96.48
N GLN A 11 -105.93 -85.47 97.42
CA GLN A 11 -105.80 -85.71 98.86
C GLN A 11 -105.05 -84.67 99.71
N ILE A 12 -105.67 -84.26 100.83
CA ILE A 12 -105.44 -84.88 102.14
C ILE A 12 -106.24 -84.10 103.21
N ASN A 13 -107.03 -84.86 103.96
CA ASN A 13 -107.48 -84.70 105.34
C ASN A 13 -107.68 -83.31 105.95
N GLY A 14 -108.92 -83.10 106.39
CA GLY A 14 -109.19 -82.27 107.54
C GLY A 14 -108.66 -82.91 108.82
N GLU A 15 -108.16 -82.07 109.72
CA GLU A 15 -108.54 -82.09 111.12
C GLU A 15 -108.23 -80.73 111.74
N ASP A 16 -109.13 -80.33 112.63
CA ASP A 16 -109.28 -79.03 113.26
C ASP A 16 -108.07 -78.66 114.12
N SER A 17 -107.50 -77.47 113.94
CA SER A 17 -106.58 -76.86 114.90
C SER A 17 -106.64 -75.34 114.81
N THR A 18 -107.16 -74.78 115.90
CA THR A 18 -107.41 -73.37 116.20
C THR A 18 -106.32 -72.42 115.69
N VAL A 19 -106.69 -71.62 114.69
CA VAL A 19 -105.90 -70.55 114.08
C VAL A 19 -105.72 -69.39 115.08
N ASN A 20 -104.46 -69.11 115.42
CA ASN A 20 -104.04 -68.00 116.25
C ASN A 20 -104.06 -66.69 115.44
N VAL A 21 -105.11 -65.89 115.61
CA VAL A 21 -105.43 -64.66 114.85
C VAL A 21 -104.32 -63.58 114.92
N TYR A 22 -103.34 -63.71 115.82
CA TYR A 22 -102.21 -62.79 115.94
C TYR A 22 -101.04 -63.09 114.97
N GLU A 23 -100.84 -64.34 114.52
CA GLU A 23 -99.76 -64.67 113.55
C GLU A 23 -100.11 -64.25 112.11
N LEU A 24 -101.38 -64.35 111.71
CA LEU A 24 -101.84 -63.93 110.37
C LEU A 24 -101.75 -62.41 110.14
N SER A 25 -101.86 -61.60 111.19
CA SER A 25 -101.76 -60.14 111.09
C SER A 25 -100.31 -59.67 110.91
N ASP A 26 -99.35 -60.38 111.52
CA ASP A 26 -97.93 -60.10 111.35
C ASP A 26 -97.42 -60.60 109.99
N ASP A 27 -97.94 -61.74 109.51
CA ASP A 27 -97.65 -62.25 108.16
C ASP A 27 -98.21 -61.33 107.05
N LEU A 28 -99.42 -60.79 107.22
CA LEU A 28 -100.01 -59.84 106.26
C LEU A 28 -99.17 -58.55 106.18
N ARG A 29 -98.72 -58.03 107.33
CA ARG A 29 -97.89 -56.83 107.40
C ARG A 29 -96.48 -57.07 106.84
N ALA A 30 -95.91 -58.25 107.06
CA ALA A 30 -94.65 -58.66 106.45
C ALA A 30 -94.78 -58.79 104.93
N LEU A 31 -95.93 -59.26 104.44
CA LEU A 31 -96.23 -59.35 103.01
C LEU A 31 -96.41 -57.96 102.37
N GLU A 32 -97.07 -57.02 103.06
CA GLU A 32 -97.20 -55.63 102.63
C GLU A 32 -95.84 -54.93 102.51
N ILE A 33 -94.99 -55.05 103.53
CA ILE A 33 -93.62 -54.50 103.49
C ILE A 33 -92.80 -55.12 102.36
N ARG A 34 -92.96 -56.43 102.13
CA ARG A 34 -92.30 -57.13 101.02
C ARG A 34 -92.82 -56.64 99.66
N ASN A 35 -94.13 -56.40 99.53
CA ASN A 35 -94.73 -55.88 98.30
C ASN A 35 -94.31 -54.43 98.04
N GLU A 36 -94.26 -53.59 99.06
CA GLU A 36 -93.72 -52.22 98.95
C GLU A 36 -92.24 -52.23 98.55
N SER A 37 -91.43 -53.12 99.14
CA SER A 37 -90.03 -53.32 98.77
C SER A 37 -89.87 -53.79 97.32
N LEU A 38 -90.69 -54.75 96.89
CA LEU A 38 -90.67 -55.25 95.51
C LEU A 38 -91.14 -54.16 94.53
N LEU A 39 -92.11 -53.34 94.90
CA LEU A 39 -92.59 -52.23 94.08
C LEU A 39 -91.50 -51.16 93.93
N ALA A 40 -90.80 -50.80 95.00
CA ALA A 40 -89.64 -49.91 94.95
C ALA A 40 -88.49 -50.49 94.10
N GLU A 41 -88.25 -51.80 94.14
CA GLU A 41 -87.27 -52.47 93.28
C GLU A 41 -87.68 -52.44 91.81
N VAL A 42 -88.96 -52.70 91.51
CA VAL A 42 -89.51 -52.61 90.14
C VAL A 42 -89.44 -51.19 89.60
N GLU A 43 -89.71 -50.17 90.42
CA GLU A 43 -89.56 -48.76 90.05
C GLU A 43 -88.10 -48.39 89.80
N ALA A 44 -87.17 -48.79 90.67
CA ALA A 44 -85.74 -48.57 90.47
C ALA A 44 -85.20 -49.27 89.20
N LEU A 45 -85.67 -50.49 88.91
CA LEU A 45 -85.35 -51.20 87.68
C LEU A 45 -85.94 -50.50 86.44
N ARG A 46 -87.17 -49.96 86.53
CA ARG A 46 -87.77 -49.18 85.44
C ARG A 46 -86.99 -47.91 85.17
N GLU A 47 -86.60 -47.16 86.21
CA GLU A 47 -85.76 -45.96 86.08
C GLU A 47 -84.39 -46.29 85.48
N SER A 48 -83.73 -47.34 85.97
CA SER A 48 -82.45 -47.83 85.43
C SER A 48 -82.57 -48.20 83.95
N ASN A 49 -83.63 -48.92 83.57
CA ASN A 49 -83.88 -49.30 82.19
C ASN A 49 -84.17 -48.07 81.31
N GLN A 50 -84.90 -47.07 81.81
CA GLN A 50 -85.11 -45.81 81.11
C GLN A 50 -83.79 -45.04 80.89
N ILE A 51 -82.91 -45.01 81.90
CA ILE A 51 -81.56 -44.42 81.78
C ILE A 51 -80.72 -45.18 80.74
N LEU A 52 -80.75 -46.51 80.76
CA LEU A 52 -80.05 -47.33 79.78
C LEU A 52 -80.57 -47.10 78.36
N HIS A 53 -81.90 -47.03 78.18
CA HIS A 53 -82.50 -46.68 76.90
C HIS A 53 -82.04 -45.30 76.42
N SER A 54 -82.04 -44.28 77.29
CA SER A 54 -81.55 -42.94 76.93
C SER A 54 -80.06 -42.92 76.56
N LYS A 55 -79.22 -43.70 77.25
CA LYS A 55 -77.80 -43.83 76.92
C LYS A 55 -77.59 -44.59 75.61
N LEU A 56 -78.41 -45.61 75.36
CA LEU A 56 -78.37 -46.36 74.11
C LEU A 56 -78.72 -45.45 72.93
N THR A 57 -79.80 -44.66 73.03
CA THR A 57 -80.19 -43.71 71.98
C THR A 57 -79.11 -42.65 71.75
N GLU A 58 -78.49 -42.11 72.81
CA GLU A 58 -77.36 -41.17 72.68
C GLU A 58 -76.16 -41.80 71.96
N LYS A 59 -75.85 -43.06 72.26
CA LYS A 59 -74.76 -43.79 71.58
C LYS A 59 -75.10 -44.13 70.13
N GLU A 60 -76.35 -44.46 69.82
CA GLU A 60 -76.82 -44.68 68.45
C GLU A 60 -76.72 -43.39 67.63
N GLU A 61 -77.18 -42.25 68.17
CA GLU A 61 -77.03 -40.94 67.54
C GLU A 61 -75.55 -40.57 67.32
N SER A 62 -74.70 -40.79 68.33
CA SER A 62 -73.25 -40.56 68.21
C SER A 62 -72.60 -41.46 67.15
N LEU A 63 -73.05 -42.71 67.00
CA LEU A 63 -72.55 -43.63 65.98
C LEU A 63 -72.93 -43.14 64.58
N ILE A 64 -74.16 -42.65 64.40
CA ILE A 64 -74.63 -42.08 63.13
C ILE A 64 -73.77 -40.88 62.73
N VAL A 65 -73.51 -39.95 63.64
CA VAL A 65 -72.66 -38.77 63.37
C VAL A 65 -71.24 -39.21 63.00
N LEU A 66 -70.67 -40.17 63.72
CA LEU A 66 -69.31 -40.64 63.47
C LEU A 66 -69.20 -41.37 62.11
N GLN A 67 -70.23 -42.11 61.73
CA GLN A 67 -70.34 -42.74 60.42
C GLN A 67 -70.45 -41.69 59.30
N GLN A 68 -71.24 -40.63 59.48
CA GLN A 68 -71.32 -39.52 58.52
C GLN A 68 -69.97 -38.82 58.36
N GLN A 69 -69.28 -38.50 59.45
CA GLN A 69 -67.94 -37.90 59.42
C GLN A 69 -66.92 -38.79 58.70
N LYS A 70 -66.99 -40.11 58.91
CA LYS A 70 -66.14 -41.08 58.21
C LYS A 70 -66.41 -41.06 56.71
N ASP A 71 -67.67 -41.04 56.30
CA ASP A 71 -68.05 -41.05 54.89
C ASP A 71 -67.66 -39.74 54.19
N GLU A 72 -67.79 -38.59 54.87
CA GLU A 72 -67.28 -37.29 54.41
C GLU A 72 -65.75 -37.28 54.27
N ALA A 73 -65.03 -37.81 55.26
CA ALA A 73 -63.57 -37.92 55.21
C ALA A 73 -63.11 -38.86 54.08
N LEU A 74 -63.82 -39.96 53.83
CA LEU A 74 -63.56 -40.85 52.71
C LEU A 74 -63.78 -40.14 51.37
N LYS A 75 -64.86 -39.37 51.22
CA LYS A 75 -65.09 -38.56 50.03
C LYS A 75 -63.97 -37.56 49.80
N HIS A 76 -63.55 -36.85 50.85
CA HIS A 76 -62.45 -35.88 50.76
C HIS A 76 -61.12 -36.56 50.37
N ASN A 77 -60.80 -37.72 50.92
CA ASN A 77 -59.61 -38.50 50.54
C ASN A 77 -59.63 -38.95 49.08
N ILE A 78 -60.80 -39.30 48.55
CA ILE A 78 -60.97 -39.64 47.13
C ILE A 78 -60.67 -38.41 46.26
N ASP A 79 -61.19 -37.24 46.62
CA ASP A 79 -60.97 -36.02 45.85
C ASP A 79 -59.51 -35.57 45.91
N ILE A 80 -58.86 -35.62 47.08
CA ILE A 80 -57.40 -35.39 47.21
C ILE A 80 -56.60 -36.35 46.33
N SER A 81 -56.97 -37.64 46.29
CA SER A 81 -56.26 -38.62 45.46
C SER A 81 -56.32 -38.27 43.97
N LYS A 82 -57.48 -37.80 43.48
CA LYS A 82 -57.63 -37.32 42.10
C LYS A 82 -56.76 -36.08 41.85
N ASP A 83 -56.72 -35.14 42.79
CA ASP A 83 -55.88 -33.95 42.66
C ASP A 83 -54.39 -34.32 42.60
N ILE A 84 -53.96 -35.30 43.40
CA ILE A 84 -52.58 -35.82 43.38
C ILE A 84 -52.25 -36.48 42.03
N GLU A 85 -53.18 -37.27 41.47
CA GLU A 85 -53.01 -37.88 40.15
C GLU A 85 -52.89 -36.82 39.05
N LEU A 86 -53.76 -35.80 39.07
CA LEU A 86 -53.72 -34.69 38.12
C LEU A 86 -52.40 -33.92 38.22
N VAL A 87 -51.99 -33.52 39.42
CA VAL A 87 -50.71 -32.82 39.64
C VAL A 87 -49.52 -33.68 39.23
N SER A 88 -49.57 -34.99 39.45
CA SER A 88 -48.52 -35.92 39.02
C SER A 88 -48.42 -35.98 37.50
N SER A 89 -49.56 -36.09 36.80
CA SER A 89 -49.59 -36.08 35.33
C SER A 89 -49.08 -34.76 34.74
N GLN A 90 -49.44 -33.62 35.34
CA GLN A 90 -48.94 -32.30 34.94
C GLN A 90 -47.44 -32.17 35.16
N ARG A 91 -46.94 -32.64 36.32
CA ARG A 91 -45.50 -32.63 36.62
C ARG A 91 -44.73 -33.48 35.62
N ASP A 92 -45.25 -34.65 35.26
CA ASP A 92 -44.58 -35.55 34.33
C ASP A 92 -44.60 -34.97 32.91
N SER A 93 -45.72 -34.38 32.47
CA SER A 93 -45.79 -33.59 31.21
C SER A 93 -44.78 -32.44 31.16
N LEU A 94 -44.65 -31.68 32.25
CA LEU A 94 -43.69 -30.58 32.33
C LEU A 94 -42.23 -31.06 32.32
N ARG A 95 -41.96 -32.26 32.87
CA ARG A 95 -40.62 -32.86 32.81
C ARG A 95 -40.26 -33.26 31.38
N ASP A 96 -41.20 -33.81 30.64
CA ASP A 96 -41.00 -34.18 29.24
C ASP A 96 -40.74 -32.93 28.39
N GLU A 97 -41.57 -31.88 28.54
CA GLU A 97 -41.36 -30.59 27.86
C GLU A 97 -39.99 -29.95 28.19
N LEU A 98 -39.57 -30.01 29.46
CA LEU A 98 -38.25 -29.50 29.88
C LEU A 98 -37.13 -30.29 29.22
N HIS A 99 -37.26 -31.62 29.16
CA HIS A 99 -36.27 -32.49 28.52
C HIS A 99 -36.16 -32.19 27.02
N GLU A 100 -37.29 -32.06 26.31
CA GLU A 100 -37.30 -31.68 24.89
C GLU A 100 -36.64 -30.31 24.66
N LEU A 101 -36.92 -29.33 25.52
CA LEU A 101 -36.31 -28.02 25.45
C LEU A 101 -34.79 -28.07 25.70
N GLU A 102 -34.35 -28.88 26.66
CA GLU A 102 -32.91 -29.08 26.95
C GLU A 102 -32.18 -29.70 25.76
N VAL A 103 -32.77 -30.74 25.14
CA VAL A 103 -32.22 -31.38 23.94
C VAL A 103 -32.15 -30.38 22.77
N SER A 104 -33.26 -29.68 22.49
CA SER A 104 -33.30 -28.65 21.43
C SER A 104 -32.30 -27.51 21.69
N SER A 105 -32.13 -27.10 22.94
CA SER A 105 -31.15 -26.08 23.33
C SER A 105 -29.72 -26.55 23.05
N ARG A 106 -29.40 -27.80 23.41
CA ARG A 106 -28.07 -28.38 23.20
C ARG A 106 -27.75 -28.56 21.72
N GLU A 107 -28.72 -28.98 20.92
CA GLU A 107 -28.57 -29.09 19.46
C GLU A 107 -28.29 -27.74 18.81
N ARG A 108 -29.08 -26.71 19.18
CA ARG A 108 -28.89 -25.33 18.70
C ARG A 108 -27.54 -24.75 19.11
N GLU A 109 -27.11 -24.99 20.36
CA GLU A 109 -25.78 -24.58 20.82
C GLU A 109 -24.67 -25.24 19.99
N GLY A 110 -24.80 -26.54 19.69
CA GLY A 110 -23.87 -27.27 18.84
C GLY A 110 -23.81 -26.75 17.39
N GLU A 111 -24.95 -26.35 16.82
CA GLU A 111 -25.00 -25.70 15.50
C GLU A 111 -24.29 -24.35 15.49
N LEU A 112 -24.57 -23.50 16.48
CA LEU A 112 -23.93 -22.18 16.62
C LEU A 112 -22.41 -22.30 16.80
N LEU A 113 -21.93 -23.32 17.52
CA LEU A 113 -20.50 -23.58 17.66
C LEU A 113 -19.86 -23.97 16.33
N ARG A 114 -20.52 -24.82 15.52
CA ARG A 114 -20.05 -25.17 14.18
C ARG A 114 -20.02 -23.97 13.24
N GLU A 115 -21.08 -23.15 13.25
CA GLU A 115 -21.15 -21.92 12.46
C GLU A 115 -20.05 -20.93 12.87
N LYS A 116 -19.85 -20.72 14.17
CA LYS A 116 -18.80 -19.84 14.69
C LYS A 116 -17.41 -20.30 14.27
N GLU A 117 -17.14 -21.60 14.29
CA GLU A 117 -15.85 -22.15 13.84
C GLU A 117 -15.67 -22.01 12.32
N GLY A 118 -16.74 -22.17 11.54
CA GLY A 118 -16.75 -21.88 10.11
C GLY A 118 -16.40 -20.42 9.80
N ILE A 119 -17.10 -19.48 10.44
CA ILE A 119 -16.83 -18.04 10.30
C ILE A 119 -15.40 -17.69 10.73
N ARG A 120 -14.91 -18.30 11.82
CA ARG A 120 -13.52 -18.10 12.26
C ARG A 120 -12.51 -18.56 11.20
N SER A 121 -12.73 -19.73 10.62
CA SER A 121 -11.86 -20.29 9.58
C SER A 121 -11.87 -19.43 8.33
N GLU A 122 -13.04 -18.96 7.89
CA GLU A 122 -13.16 -18.03 6.75
C GLU A 122 -12.49 -16.68 7.03
N LEU A 123 -12.63 -16.16 8.25
CA LEU A 123 -11.97 -14.93 8.68
C LEU A 123 -10.45 -15.08 8.66
N GLU A 124 -9.92 -16.22 9.12
CA GLU A 124 -8.49 -16.53 9.08
C GLU A 124 -7.97 -16.56 7.64
N VAL A 125 -8.63 -17.29 6.74
CA VAL A 125 -8.29 -17.35 5.32
C VAL A 125 -8.37 -15.97 4.66
N SER A 126 -9.42 -15.19 4.95
CA SER A 126 -9.55 -13.83 4.43
C SER A 126 -8.45 -12.91 4.96
N THR A 127 -8.06 -13.06 6.22
CA THR A 127 -7.00 -12.26 6.84
C THR A 127 -5.65 -12.59 6.23
N GLU A 128 -5.35 -13.88 6.02
CA GLU A 128 -4.14 -14.33 5.34
C GLU A 128 -4.09 -13.78 3.91
N ARG A 129 -5.20 -13.86 3.15
CA ARG A 129 -5.26 -13.32 1.80
C ARG A 129 -5.06 -11.81 1.74
N ILE A 130 -5.57 -11.06 2.72
CA ILE A 130 -5.33 -9.62 2.83
C ILE A 130 -3.84 -9.34 3.08
N ASN A 131 -3.19 -10.11 3.95
CA ASN A 131 -1.77 -9.96 4.24
C ASN A 131 -0.91 -10.23 3.00
N GLU A 132 -1.20 -11.30 2.24
CA GLU A 132 -0.51 -11.58 0.97
C GLU A 132 -0.63 -10.40 -0.01
N LEU A 133 -1.83 -9.85 -0.17
CA LEU A 133 -2.06 -8.70 -1.05
C LEU A 133 -1.35 -7.43 -0.57
N LEU A 134 -1.24 -7.23 0.74
CA LEU A 134 -0.49 -6.12 1.32
C LEU A 134 1.02 -6.30 1.09
N GLU A 135 1.55 -7.51 1.22
CA GLU A 135 2.94 -7.83 0.89
C GLU A 135 3.24 -7.60 -0.59
N GLU A 136 2.39 -8.10 -1.50
CA GLU A 136 2.50 -7.85 -2.94
C GLU A 136 2.44 -6.35 -3.28
N LYS A 137 1.52 -5.61 -2.65
CA LYS A 137 1.43 -4.15 -2.82
C LYS A 137 2.71 -3.46 -2.36
N ASN A 138 3.25 -3.83 -1.20
CA ASN A 138 4.47 -3.22 -0.66
C ASN A 138 5.69 -3.54 -1.54
N GLU A 139 5.77 -4.76 -2.05
CA GLU A 139 6.79 -5.16 -3.03
C GLU A 139 6.69 -4.32 -4.32
N ASN A 140 5.48 -4.17 -4.86
CA ASN A 140 5.23 -3.35 -6.04
C ASN A 140 5.60 -1.87 -5.81
N ILE A 141 5.30 -1.30 -4.64
CA ILE A 141 5.70 0.07 -4.29
C ILE A 141 7.23 0.18 -4.24
N ARG A 142 7.93 -0.82 -3.68
CA ARG A 142 9.40 -0.83 -3.63
C ARG A 142 10.00 -0.85 -5.03
N VAL A 143 9.55 -1.78 -5.88
CA VAL A 143 10.00 -1.89 -7.28
C VAL A 143 9.69 -0.61 -8.06
N PHE A 144 8.51 -0.01 -7.84
CA PHE A 144 8.13 1.25 -8.47
C PHE A 144 9.06 2.40 -8.06
N SER A 145 9.40 2.48 -6.77
CA SER A 145 10.33 3.50 -6.24
C SER A 145 11.73 3.34 -6.85
N GLU A 146 12.24 2.10 -6.92
CA GLU A 146 13.54 1.81 -7.56
C GLU A 146 13.53 2.21 -9.05
N ASN A 147 12.45 1.89 -9.78
CA ASN A 147 12.30 2.28 -11.18
C ASN A 147 12.20 3.80 -11.35
N PHE A 148 11.53 4.51 -10.44
CA PHE A 148 11.43 5.96 -10.49
C PHE A 148 12.79 6.64 -10.33
N GLU A 149 13.66 6.13 -9.44
CA GLU A 149 15.04 6.63 -9.31
C GLU A 149 15.86 6.39 -10.59
N VAL A 150 15.69 5.24 -11.27
CA VAL A 150 16.32 4.99 -12.58
C VAL A 150 15.86 6.00 -13.62
N VAL A 151 14.55 6.26 -13.70
CA VAL A 151 13.96 7.26 -14.61
C VAL A 151 14.54 8.64 -14.35
N LYS A 152 14.63 9.06 -13.08
CA LYS A 152 15.24 10.32 -12.69
C LYS A 152 16.72 10.42 -13.10
N SER A 153 17.49 9.35 -12.91
CA SER A 153 18.89 9.29 -13.36
C SER A 153 19.01 9.41 -14.89
N VAL A 154 18.12 8.78 -15.66
CA VAL A 154 18.08 8.93 -17.13
C VAL A 154 17.81 10.37 -17.52
N ARG A 155 16.87 11.05 -16.86
CA ARG A 155 16.59 12.47 -17.09
C ARG A 155 17.84 13.32 -16.85
N GLU A 156 18.49 13.16 -15.70
CA GLU A 156 19.72 13.89 -15.35
C GLU A 156 20.84 13.65 -16.38
N CYS A 157 20.98 12.41 -16.86
CA CYS A 157 21.92 12.07 -17.92
C CYS A 157 21.61 12.79 -19.24
N LEU A 158 20.34 12.80 -19.66
CA LEU A 158 19.92 13.48 -20.89
C LEU A 158 20.13 14.99 -20.80
N VAL A 159 19.79 15.61 -19.66
CA VAL A 159 20.07 17.03 -19.42
C VAL A 159 21.56 17.32 -19.56
N GLY A 160 22.42 16.52 -18.92
CA GLY A 160 23.88 16.67 -19.04
C GLY A 160 24.43 16.43 -20.46
N VAL A 161 23.76 15.61 -21.29
CA VAL A 161 24.12 15.44 -22.72
C VAL A 161 23.73 16.69 -23.52
N ILE A 162 22.53 17.24 -23.30
CA ILE A 162 22.09 18.47 -23.96
C ILE A 162 23.02 19.63 -23.63
N GLU A 163 23.36 19.81 -22.34
CA GLU A 163 24.27 20.87 -21.89
C GLU A 163 25.65 20.79 -22.56
N LYS A 164 26.17 19.58 -22.80
CA LYS A 164 27.46 19.37 -23.50
C LYS A 164 27.37 19.59 -25.01
N LEU A 165 26.21 19.32 -25.62
CA LEU A 165 25.97 19.59 -27.04
C LEU A 165 25.73 21.07 -27.32
N ASP A 166 25.26 21.82 -26.31
CA ASP A 166 24.92 23.24 -26.42
C ASP A 166 26.05 24.15 -25.90
N GLU A 167 27.27 23.97 -26.41
CA GLU A 167 28.44 24.80 -26.08
C GLU A 167 28.21 26.32 -26.38
N GLU A 168 27.16 26.67 -27.14
CA GLU A 168 26.89 28.04 -27.60
C GLU A 168 25.70 28.75 -26.91
N LYS A 169 24.86 28.06 -26.11
CA LYS A 169 23.69 28.68 -25.46
C LYS A 169 23.46 28.24 -24.02
N VAL A 170 24.18 28.88 -23.12
CA VAL A 170 23.80 28.93 -21.70
C VAL A 170 22.51 29.75 -21.54
N GLY A 171 21.38 29.06 -21.38
CA GLY A 171 20.39 29.49 -20.38
C GLY A 171 18.98 29.85 -20.83
N LYS A 172 18.23 29.00 -21.55
CA LYS A 172 16.79 29.28 -21.74
C LYS A 172 15.73 28.23 -21.41
N ASP A 173 16.02 26.93 -21.34
CA ASP A 173 14.90 25.96 -21.42
C ASP A 173 14.54 25.24 -20.12
N SER A 174 14.96 25.76 -18.96
CA SER A 174 14.61 25.11 -17.68
C SER A 174 13.19 25.43 -17.17
N LYS A 175 12.47 26.41 -17.77
CA LYS A 175 11.20 26.92 -17.24
C LYS A 175 9.95 26.11 -17.62
N GLU A 176 9.98 25.33 -18.70
CA GLU A 176 8.80 24.56 -19.15
C GLU A 176 8.45 23.37 -18.23
N ASN A 177 9.39 22.89 -17.40
CA ASN A 177 9.13 21.76 -16.50
C ASN A 177 8.42 22.17 -15.19
N GLU A 178 8.48 23.45 -14.80
CA GLU A 178 7.70 23.95 -13.65
C GLU A 178 6.20 24.01 -13.96
N GLU A 179 5.82 24.41 -15.18
CA GLU A 179 4.41 24.53 -15.58
C GLU A 179 3.66 23.17 -15.62
N LEU A 180 4.36 22.07 -15.92
CA LEU A 180 3.75 20.73 -15.91
C LEU A 180 3.48 20.17 -14.51
N ARG A 181 4.14 20.73 -13.48
CA ARG A 181 4.01 20.27 -12.10
C ARG A 181 2.77 20.82 -11.41
N ASP A 182 2.29 21.97 -11.86
CA ASP A 182 1.18 22.70 -11.23
C ASP A 182 -0.20 22.30 -11.79
N GLU A 183 -0.26 21.59 -12.92
CA GLU A 183 -1.52 21.31 -13.62
C GLU A 183 -2.16 19.95 -13.28
N LEU A 184 -1.45 19.07 -12.57
CA LEU A 184 -2.01 17.83 -12.05
C LEU A 184 -1.94 17.87 -10.52
N GLU A 185 -3.10 17.85 -9.86
CA GLU A 185 -3.23 17.51 -8.44
C GLU A 185 -2.72 16.08 -8.22
N LEU A 186 -1.41 15.89 -8.18
CA LEU A 186 -0.76 14.60 -8.05
C LEU A 186 -0.61 14.25 -6.59
N ASN A 187 -1.72 13.77 -6.02
CA ASN A 187 -1.67 13.04 -4.77
C ASN A 187 -1.16 11.60 -4.96
N ASP A 188 -0.96 11.16 -6.21
CA ASP A 188 -0.51 9.81 -6.56
C ASP A 188 0.92 9.81 -7.14
N GLU A 189 1.79 9.03 -6.51
CA GLU A 189 3.19 8.75 -6.89
C GLU A 189 3.33 8.30 -8.36
N PHE A 190 2.29 7.64 -8.89
CA PHE A 190 2.22 7.20 -10.28
C PHE A 190 2.13 8.35 -11.28
N GLY A 191 1.42 9.43 -10.92
CA GLY A 191 1.32 10.57 -11.81
C GLY A 191 2.60 11.40 -11.85
N ALA A 192 3.37 11.45 -10.74
CA ALA A 192 4.70 12.05 -10.74
C ALA A 192 5.65 11.30 -11.70
N PHE A 193 5.60 9.96 -11.70
CA PHE A 193 6.34 9.13 -12.67
C PHE A 193 5.96 9.43 -14.12
N LEU A 194 4.66 9.56 -14.42
CA LEU A 194 4.19 9.88 -15.77
C LEU A 194 4.64 11.27 -16.25
N VAL A 195 4.61 12.27 -15.37
CA VAL A 195 5.14 13.62 -15.67
C VAL A 195 6.63 13.54 -15.98
N GLU A 196 7.40 12.80 -15.19
CA GLU A 196 8.83 12.62 -15.40
C GLU A 196 9.13 11.90 -16.73
N LEU A 197 8.39 10.84 -17.06
CA LEU A 197 8.51 10.10 -18.31
C LEU A 197 8.21 10.99 -19.53
N LYS A 198 7.19 11.85 -19.43
CA LYS A 198 6.87 12.84 -20.47
C LYS A 198 8.00 13.87 -20.61
N GLY A 199 8.59 14.31 -19.51
CA GLY A 199 9.78 15.17 -19.50
C GLY A 199 10.98 14.53 -20.19
N ILE A 200 11.25 13.25 -19.93
CA ILE A 200 12.29 12.47 -20.60
C ILE A 200 12.02 12.38 -22.10
N SER A 201 10.78 12.10 -22.51
CA SER A 201 10.44 12.05 -23.94
C SER A 201 10.75 13.38 -24.65
N LYS A 202 10.45 14.52 -24.02
CA LYS A 202 10.82 15.84 -24.56
C LYS A 202 12.35 16.01 -24.66
N LEU A 203 13.08 15.62 -23.61
CA LEU A 203 14.55 15.70 -23.58
C LEU A 203 15.19 14.83 -24.66
N VAL A 204 14.70 13.60 -24.86
CA VAL A 204 15.17 12.73 -25.93
C VAL A 204 14.99 13.38 -27.29
N SER A 205 13.81 13.95 -27.58
CA SER A 205 13.59 14.68 -28.84
C SER A 205 14.53 15.89 -28.99
N ALA A 206 14.84 16.61 -27.91
CA ALA A 206 15.80 17.70 -27.94
C ALA A 206 17.24 17.22 -28.25
N VAL A 207 17.67 16.11 -27.64
CA VAL A 207 18.96 15.47 -27.94
C VAL A 207 19.03 15.03 -29.41
N GLU A 208 17.98 14.38 -29.92
CA GLU A 208 17.91 13.94 -31.31
C GLU A 208 18.03 15.10 -32.29
N LEU A 209 17.32 16.21 -32.03
CA LEU A 209 17.40 17.43 -32.84
C LEU A 209 18.81 18.03 -32.82
N LYS A 210 19.38 18.26 -31.64
CA LYS A 210 20.74 18.82 -31.51
C LYS A 210 21.81 17.94 -32.15
N LEU A 211 21.70 16.62 -32.00
CA LEU A 211 22.60 15.67 -32.63
C LEU A 211 22.50 15.73 -34.17
N SER A 212 21.29 15.89 -34.71
CA SER A 212 21.09 16.04 -36.16
C SER A 212 21.70 17.33 -36.72
N GLU A 213 21.56 18.45 -35.99
CA GLU A 213 22.18 19.74 -36.33
C GLU A 213 23.71 19.62 -36.35
N TYR A 214 24.30 19.06 -35.29
CA TYR A 214 25.75 18.82 -35.21
C TYR A 214 26.26 17.90 -36.34
N GLN A 215 25.49 16.86 -36.68
CA GLN A 215 25.86 15.98 -37.78
C GLN A 215 25.82 16.70 -39.14
N GLU A 216 24.91 17.65 -39.33
CA GLU A 216 24.81 18.45 -40.55
C GLU A 216 25.96 19.46 -40.65
N THR A 217 26.31 20.16 -39.58
CA THR A 217 27.46 21.08 -39.54
C THR A 217 28.76 20.35 -39.81
N TRP A 218 28.98 19.19 -39.17
CA TRP A 218 30.14 18.35 -39.44
C TRP A 218 30.23 17.90 -40.90
N LYS A 219 29.11 17.49 -41.52
CA LYS A 219 29.07 17.14 -42.96
C LYS A 219 29.36 18.34 -43.85
N LYS A 220 28.98 19.56 -43.45
CA LYS A 220 29.26 20.78 -44.19
C LYS A 220 30.75 21.14 -44.09
N GLU A 221 31.29 21.20 -42.88
CA GLU A 221 32.71 21.46 -42.63
C GLU A 221 33.60 20.44 -43.34
N LYS A 222 33.25 19.15 -43.29
CA LYS A 222 33.98 18.12 -44.03
C LYS A 222 34.01 18.39 -45.53
N ARG A 223 32.88 18.78 -46.13
CA ARG A 223 32.82 19.15 -47.56
C ARG A 223 33.67 20.39 -47.86
N GLU A 224 33.67 21.38 -46.97
CA GLU A 224 34.49 22.59 -47.12
C GLU A 224 35.99 22.28 -47.03
N LEU A 225 36.41 21.45 -46.07
CA LEU A 225 37.78 20.96 -45.98
C LEU A 225 38.17 20.15 -47.21
N ASP A 226 37.33 19.22 -47.67
CA ASP A 226 37.59 18.42 -48.88
C ASP A 226 37.76 19.34 -50.11
N ASN A 227 36.87 20.33 -50.28
CA ASN A 227 36.98 21.34 -51.34
C ASN A 227 38.28 22.16 -51.23
N SER A 228 38.65 22.57 -50.01
CA SER A 228 39.88 23.30 -49.76
C SER A 228 41.12 22.47 -50.10
N VAL A 229 41.12 21.17 -49.78
CA VAL A 229 42.21 20.26 -50.13
C VAL A 229 42.30 20.12 -51.66
N VAL A 230 41.18 19.90 -52.36
CA VAL A 230 41.18 19.82 -53.83
C VAL A 230 41.73 21.11 -54.44
N SER A 231 41.27 22.29 -54.00
CA SER A 231 41.75 23.58 -54.47
C SER A 231 43.25 23.76 -54.22
N LEU A 232 43.75 23.45 -53.02
CA LEU A 232 45.18 23.51 -52.70
C LEU A 232 46.01 22.51 -53.52
N THR A 233 45.46 21.36 -53.89
CA THR A 233 46.15 20.40 -54.77
C THR A 233 46.23 20.88 -56.21
N GLU A 234 45.19 21.56 -56.71
CA GLU A 234 45.17 22.20 -58.03
C GLU A 234 46.16 23.37 -58.09
N GLU A 235 46.16 24.26 -57.07
CA GLU A 235 47.12 25.35 -56.98
C GLU A 235 48.56 24.84 -56.91
N ASN A 236 48.84 23.79 -56.11
CA ASN A 236 50.14 23.15 -56.10
C ASN A 236 50.54 22.56 -57.47
N ARG A 237 49.58 22.06 -58.24
CA ARG A 237 49.83 21.58 -59.61
C ARG A 237 50.18 22.72 -60.55
N ASP A 238 49.48 23.85 -60.43
CA ASP A 238 49.72 25.06 -61.24
C ASP A 238 51.07 25.71 -60.91
N ILE A 239 51.41 25.83 -59.63
CA ILE A 239 52.74 26.29 -59.18
C ILE A 239 53.83 25.38 -59.72
N ASN A 240 53.66 24.05 -59.64
CA ASN A 240 54.62 23.10 -60.21
C ASN A 240 54.75 23.24 -61.75
N SER A 241 53.65 23.51 -62.45
CA SER A 241 53.66 23.79 -63.88
C SER A 241 54.43 25.07 -64.20
N LEU A 242 54.15 26.16 -63.48
CA LEU A 242 54.85 27.45 -63.59
C LEU A 242 56.35 27.31 -63.31
N LEU A 243 56.73 26.58 -62.26
CA LEU A 243 58.15 26.31 -61.94
C LEU A 243 58.84 25.58 -63.09
N ARG A 244 58.18 24.58 -63.70
CA ARG A 244 58.74 23.86 -64.85
C ARG A 244 58.91 24.78 -66.07
N ILE A 245 57.94 25.66 -66.35
CA ILE A 245 58.03 26.65 -67.42
C ILE A 245 59.18 27.63 -67.16
N ALA A 246 59.24 28.21 -65.95
CA ALA A 246 60.28 29.16 -65.55
C ALA A 246 61.68 28.55 -65.63
N LEU A 247 61.85 27.28 -65.23
CA LEU A 247 63.11 26.56 -65.38
C LEU A 247 63.51 26.42 -66.86
N VAL A 248 62.58 26.06 -67.75
CA VAL A 248 62.84 25.95 -69.19
C VAL A 248 63.18 27.32 -69.81
N GLU A 249 62.46 28.39 -69.46
CA GLU A 249 62.77 29.74 -69.93
C GLU A 249 64.12 30.24 -69.41
N LYS A 250 64.45 29.98 -68.14
CA LYS A 250 65.78 30.27 -67.57
C LYS A 250 66.88 29.57 -68.38
N GLU A 251 66.75 28.27 -68.64
CA GLU A 251 67.75 27.54 -69.44
C GLU A 251 67.87 28.10 -70.86
N ALA A 252 66.75 28.50 -71.48
CA ALA A 252 66.76 29.11 -72.82
C ALA A 252 67.49 30.46 -72.83
N VAL A 253 67.24 31.29 -71.81
CA VAL A 253 67.94 32.56 -71.58
C VAL A 253 69.44 32.32 -71.35
N GLU A 254 69.81 31.41 -70.45
CA GLU A 254 71.21 31.06 -70.19
C GLU A 254 71.92 30.55 -71.45
N LYS A 255 71.27 29.69 -72.24
CA LYS A 255 71.79 29.23 -73.55
C LYS A 255 71.96 30.39 -74.53
N SER A 256 71.03 31.35 -74.57
CA SER A 256 71.14 32.54 -75.44
C SER A 256 72.24 33.50 -75.00
N LEU A 257 72.42 33.67 -73.69
CA LEU A 257 73.43 34.54 -73.08
C LEU A 257 74.84 33.95 -73.23
N ASN A 258 74.98 32.63 -73.07
CA ASN A 258 76.26 31.93 -73.26
C ASN A 258 76.77 31.99 -74.71
N LYS A 259 75.89 32.22 -75.70
CA LYS A 259 76.28 32.44 -77.11
C LYS A 259 76.87 33.83 -77.38
N LEU A 260 76.60 34.83 -76.53
CA LEU A 260 77.18 36.18 -76.61
C LEU A 260 78.60 36.18 -76.01
N LYS A 261 79.57 35.52 -76.62
CA LYS A 261 80.96 35.48 -76.10
C LYS A 261 81.77 36.68 -76.64
N GLY A 262 82.12 37.65 -75.79
CA GLY A 262 83.27 38.55 -76.03
C GLY A 262 83.13 40.07 -75.85
N ASN A 263 81.95 40.64 -75.57
CA ASN A 263 81.84 42.10 -75.36
C ASN A 263 80.91 42.44 -74.18
N ASN A 264 81.43 43.16 -73.18
CA ASN A 264 80.76 43.37 -71.89
C ASN A 264 79.52 44.29 -72.02
N GLU A 265 79.53 45.21 -72.99
CA GLU A 265 78.38 46.09 -73.30
C GLU A 265 77.21 45.31 -73.93
N GLN A 266 77.48 44.46 -74.93
CA GLN A 266 76.43 43.69 -75.63
C GLN A 266 75.74 42.67 -74.71
N LYS A 267 76.50 42.07 -73.78
CA LYS A 267 75.92 41.23 -72.73
C LYS A 267 75.01 42.01 -71.80
N LYS A 268 75.42 43.19 -71.33
CA LYS A 268 74.59 44.05 -70.46
C LYS A 268 73.28 44.47 -71.14
N VAL A 269 73.33 44.89 -72.40
CA VAL A 269 72.12 45.29 -73.15
C VAL A 269 71.20 44.10 -73.42
N ALA A 270 71.74 42.92 -73.75
CA ALA A 270 70.93 41.72 -73.92
C ALA A 270 70.28 41.25 -72.62
N ILE A 271 71.00 41.31 -71.48
CA ILE A 271 70.43 41.00 -70.16
C ILE A 271 69.29 41.98 -69.82
N LEU A 272 69.47 43.27 -70.10
CA LEU A 272 68.43 44.29 -69.89
C LEU A 272 67.19 44.03 -70.77
N GLN A 273 67.36 43.72 -72.06
CA GLN A 273 66.23 43.42 -72.95
C GLN A 273 65.52 42.12 -72.58
N ILE A 274 66.25 41.12 -72.10
CA ILE A 274 65.66 39.87 -71.61
C ILE A 274 64.89 40.12 -70.31
N ALA A 275 65.44 40.90 -69.38
CA ALA A 275 64.76 41.29 -68.16
C ALA A 275 63.51 42.14 -68.45
N GLU A 276 63.56 43.06 -69.41
CA GLU A 276 62.44 43.90 -69.84
C GLU A 276 61.31 43.07 -70.47
N ARG A 277 61.64 42.14 -71.38
CA ARG A 277 60.65 41.23 -71.97
C ARG A 277 60.09 40.22 -70.96
N GLY A 278 60.92 39.77 -70.02
CA GLY A 278 60.49 38.91 -68.91
C GLY A 278 59.49 39.62 -68.01
N LEU A 279 59.80 40.85 -67.56
CA LEU A 279 58.91 41.69 -66.76
C LEU A 279 57.57 41.96 -67.46
N GLN A 280 57.60 42.27 -68.76
CA GLN A 280 56.39 42.51 -69.55
C GLN A 280 55.51 41.26 -69.64
N ARG A 281 56.10 40.07 -69.82
CA ARG A 281 55.34 38.81 -69.87
C ARG A 281 54.68 38.42 -68.55
N VAL A 282 55.27 38.81 -67.42
CA VAL A 282 54.70 38.58 -66.07
C VAL A 282 53.88 39.77 -65.55
N GLY A 283 53.56 40.74 -66.41
CA GLY A 283 52.63 41.84 -66.10
C GLY A 283 53.23 43.07 -65.38
N PHE A 284 54.55 43.13 -65.19
CA PHE A 284 55.26 44.23 -64.50
C PHE A 284 55.78 45.34 -65.44
N GLY A 285 55.11 45.59 -66.57
CA GLY A 285 55.53 46.60 -67.55
C GLY A 285 55.13 48.03 -67.14
N PHE A 286 56.11 48.88 -66.83
CA PHE A 286 55.94 50.32 -66.60
C PHE A 286 55.24 51.00 -67.78
N MET A 287 54.03 51.53 -67.55
CA MET A 287 53.30 52.41 -68.47
C MET A 287 53.85 53.85 -68.36
N MET A 288 54.70 54.24 -69.30
CA MET A 288 55.11 55.64 -69.51
C MET A 288 55.43 55.75 -71.01
N GLY A 289 54.77 56.50 -71.90
CA GLY A 289 53.72 57.51 -71.84
C GLY A 289 54.00 58.50 -72.99
N ALA A 290 53.04 58.75 -73.90
CA ALA A 290 52.92 59.98 -74.71
C ALA A 290 51.75 59.90 -75.72
N GLY A 291 50.76 60.81 -75.61
CA GLY A 291 49.77 61.07 -76.67
C GLY A 291 48.43 61.64 -76.20
N ALA A 292 48.37 62.96 -76.02
CA ALA A 292 47.27 63.85 -75.64
C ALA A 292 45.82 63.50 -76.11
N ASN A 293 44.87 63.48 -75.17
CA ASN A 293 43.75 64.44 -75.06
C ASN A 293 42.82 64.04 -73.89
N GLU A 294 42.66 64.95 -72.93
CA GLU A 294 41.53 65.01 -71.98
C GLU A 294 40.21 65.35 -72.72
N PRO A 295 38.99 65.20 -72.13
CA PRO A 295 38.71 65.34 -70.69
C PRO A 295 37.68 64.38 -70.04
N SER A 296 37.66 64.44 -68.70
CA SER A 296 36.55 64.17 -67.75
C SER A 296 36.19 62.68 -67.50
N SER A 297 35.91 62.20 -66.29
CA SER A 297 35.32 62.82 -65.10
C SER A 297 35.55 61.92 -63.86
N ASP A 298 35.93 62.54 -62.74
CA ASP A 298 35.59 62.27 -61.32
C ASP A 298 35.28 60.83 -60.82
N ASN A 299 36.06 60.33 -59.85
CA ASN A 299 35.74 60.49 -58.41
C ASN A 299 36.76 59.83 -57.44
N SER A 300 37.30 60.70 -56.57
CA SER A 300 37.70 60.56 -55.16
C SER A 300 38.38 59.29 -54.60
N VAL A 301 39.61 59.53 -54.12
CA VAL A 301 40.38 58.81 -53.10
C VAL A 301 40.20 59.55 -51.76
N ASP A 302 40.15 58.82 -50.64
CA ASP A 302 40.68 59.24 -49.32
C ASP A 302 41.68 58.14 -48.90
N ASP A 303 42.99 58.40 -48.74
CA ASP A 303 43.68 59.07 -47.62
C ASP A 303 43.86 58.09 -46.42
N MET A 304 45.01 57.75 -45.81
CA MET A 304 46.44 58.10 -45.78
C MET A 304 47.22 56.77 -45.56
N GLY A 305 48.50 56.55 -45.89
CA GLY A 305 49.66 57.44 -45.80
C GLY A 305 50.48 57.13 -44.54
N GLY A 306 51.38 56.14 -44.59
CA GLY A 306 52.36 55.84 -43.53
C GLY A 306 53.58 55.07 -44.06
N LYS A 307 54.74 55.75 -44.10
CA LYS A 307 56.05 55.30 -44.64
C LYS A 307 56.67 54.11 -43.87
N PRO A 308 57.53 53.31 -44.54
CA PRO A 308 58.40 52.32 -43.91
C PRO A 308 59.83 52.85 -43.70
N ASP A 309 60.36 52.69 -42.49
CA ASP A 309 61.81 52.58 -42.17
C ASP A 309 61.91 51.27 -41.35
N GLY A 310 62.76 50.27 -41.62
CA GLY A 310 64.05 50.31 -42.30
C GLY A 310 65.21 50.36 -41.29
N SER A 311 65.25 49.49 -40.26
CA SER A 311 66.45 49.35 -39.42
C SER A 311 66.50 48.06 -38.59
N GLU A 312 67.63 47.35 -38.73
CA GLU A 312 68.33 46.53 -37.71
C GLU A 312 67.76 45.17 -37.28
N CYS A 313 68.12 44.15 -38.06
CA CYS A 313 68.39 42.79 -37.59
C CYS A 313 69.56 42.80 -36.58
N GLU A 314 69.30 42.83 -35.27
CA GLU A 314 70.24 42.30 -34.25
C GLU A 314 69.63 42.04 -32.84
N GLU A 315 68.30 41.99 -32.67
CA GLU A 315 67.66 41.84 -31.34
C GLU A 315 66.76 40.59 -31.15
N GLU A 316 66.74 39.63 -32.09
CA GLU A 316 65.83 38.47 -31.97
C GLU A 316 66.36 37.28 -31.13
N VAL A 317 67.67 37.21 -30.87
CA VAL A 317 68.24 36.04 -30.14
C VAL A 317 67.99 36.14 -28.62
N VAL A 318 67.74 37.33 -28.09
CA VAL A 318 67.41 37.54 -26.66
C VAL A 318 65.93 37.24 -26.36
N SER A 319 65.05 37.21 -27.36
CA SER A 319 63.61 36.98 -27.17
C SER A 319 63.20 35.50 -27.06
N LEU A 320 63.90 34.58 -27.73
CA LEU A 320 63.53 33.16 -27.69
C LEU A 320 64.01 32.47 -26.40
N ALA A 321 65.27 32.68 -26.02
CA ALA A 321 65.84 32.06 -24.81
C ALA A 321 65.12 32.53 -23.54
N SER A 322 64.79 33.82 -23.43
CA SER A 322 64.00 34.40 -22.33
C SER A 322 62.57 33.85 -22.28
N THR A 323 61.96 33.61 -23.45
CA THR A 323 60.61 33.03 -23.53
C THR A 323 60.62 31.55 -23.12
N VAL A 324 61.60 30.78 -23.60
CA VAL A 324 61.77 29.37 -23.20
C VAL A 324 62.07 29.27 -21.70
N GLU A 325 62.94 30.13 -21.15
CA GLU A 325 63.24 30.16 -19.72
C GLU A 325 61.98 30.48 -18.87
N ARG A 326 61.15 31.41 -19.33
CA ARG A 326 59.88 31.77 -18.68
C ARG A 326 58.89 30.61 -18.69
N ILE A 327 58.75 29.93 -19.84
CA ILE A 327 57.89 28.74 -19.98
C ILE A 327 58.39 27.63 -19.05
N MET A 328 59.70 27.37 -19.01
CA MET A 328 60.27 26.36 -18.13
C MET A 328 60.10 26.68 -16.64
N LYS A 329 60.20 27.95 -16.24
CA LYS A 329 59.93 28.37 -14.86
C LYS A 329 58.46 28.17 -14.48
N ASN A 330 57.53 28.54 -15.37
CA ASN A 330 56.10 28.33 -15.13
C ASN A 330 55.74 26.84 -15.02
N LEU A 331 56.23 26.00 -15.93
CA LEU A 331 55.99 24.55 -15.88
C LEU A 331 56.54 23.93 -14.59
N ARG A 332 57.70 24.38 -14.09
CA ARG A 332 58.24 23.90 -12.81
C ARG A 332 57.36 24.28 -11.62
N LEU A 333 56.77 25.48 -11.63
CA LEU A 333 55.85 25.91 -10.59
C LEU A 333 54.54 25.11 -10.61
N GLU A 334 53.99 24.89 -11.80
CA GLU A 334 52.76 24.13 -11.99
C GLU A 334 52.91 22.66 -11.59
N ILE A 335 54.02 22.01 -11.97
CA ILE A 335 54.35 20.65 -11.49
C ILE A 335 54.43 20.61 -9.95
N THR A 336 54.97 21.66 -9.32
CA THR A 336 55.07 21.72 -7.86
C THR A 336 53.70 21.90 -7.21
N GLN A 337 52.82 22.70 -7.79
CA GLN A 337 51.43 22.87 -7.33
C GLN A 337 50.63 21.58 -7.50
N LEU A 338 50.69 20.95 -8.67
CA LEU A 338 50.00 19.68 -8.94
C LEU A 338 50.45 18.57 -7.99
N ARG A 339 51.75 18.49 -7.68
CA ARG A 339 52.26 17.54 -6.68
C ARG A 339 51.70 17.82 -5.28
N ARG A 340 51.57 19.09 -4.89
CA ARG A 340 50.96 19.46 -3.60
C ARG A 340 49.48 19.09 -3.57
N SER A 341 48.73 19.42 -4.62
CA SER A 341 47.30 19.08 -4.71
C SER A 341 47.07 17.57 -4.73
N LEU A 342 47.94 16.80 -5.39
CA LEU A 342 47.91 15.33 -5.35
C LEU A 342 48.16 14.80 -3.93
N GLU A 343 49.14 15.36 -3.21
CA GLU A 343 49.46 14.97 -1.84
C GLU A 343 48.33 15.34 -0.87
N GLU A 344 47.73 16.52 -1.02
CA GLU A 344 46.53 16.93 -0.28
C GLU A 344 45.37 15.97 -0.55
N THR A 345 45.15 15.59 -1.81
CA THR A 345 44.06 14.65 -2.17
C THR A 345 44.29 13.26 -1.57
N ARG A 346 45.54 12.78 -1.54
CA ARG A 346 45.90 11.52 -0.89
C ARG A 346 45.78 11.59 0.63
N TYR A 347 46.12 12.73 1.24
CA TYR A 347 45.94 12.97 2.67
C TYR A 347 44.45 12.91 3.05
N TYR A 348 43.57 13.55 2.27
CA TYR A 348 42.10 13.48 2.46
C TYR A 348 41.47 12.12 2.13
N GLN A 349 42.20 11.18 1.51
CA GLN A 349 41.71 9.81 1.28
C GLN A 349 42.20 8.82 2.34
N LEU A 350 43.21 9.17 3.13
CA LEU A 350 43.78 8.33 4.21
C LEU A 350 43.34 8.75 5.62
N HIS A 351 42.60 9.84 5.75
CA HIS A 351 41.93 10.31 6.97
C HIS A 351 40.47 10.59 6.63
#